data_AF-A0A9E4LTP2-F1
#
_entry.id   AF-A0A9E4LTP2-F1
#
_cell.length_a   1.000
_cell.length_b   1.000
_cell.length_c   1.000
_cell.angle_alpha   90.00
_cell.angle_beta   90.00
_cell.angle_gamma   90.00
#
_symmetry.space_group_name_H-M   'P 1'
#
loop_
_entity.id
_entity.type
_entity.pdbx_description
1 polymer ?
#
loop_
_entity_poly.entity_id
_entity_poly.type
_entity_poly.pdbx_seq_one_letter_code
_entity_poly.pdbx_strand_id
1 'polypeptide(L)' 'MKVPTAPFAAADAIAEAIPDTAGVPFETIAALEGVQQLDKLDDSQAMLLVAAAGGGLNLEAAALP' A
#
# COMPACT_ATOMS: atom_id res chain seq x y z
N MET A 1 -7.38 1.51 0.27
CA MET A 1 -6.47 2.58 0.75
C MET A 1 -7.11 3.93 0.44
N LYS A 2 -7.14 4.84 1.41
CA LYS A 2 -7.65 6.19 1.21
C LYS A 2 -6.49 7.16 1.11
N VAL A 3 -6.43 7.90 0.01
CA VAL A 3 -5.49 9.00 -0.17
C VAL A 3 -6.29 10.29 -0.04
N PRO A 4 -6.13 11.08 1.04
CA PRO A 4 -6.77 12.38 1.13
C PRO A 4 -6.24 13.28 0.00
N THR A 5 -7.14 13.74 -0.86
CA THR A 5 -6.77 14.56 -2.04
C THR A 5 -6.79 16.05 -1.75
N ALA A 6 -7.35 16.47 -0.61
CA ALA A 6 -7.42 17.86 -0.19
C ALA A 6 -6.07 18.63 -0.19
N PRO A 7 -4.93 18.03 0.22
CA PRO A 7 -3.63 18.71 0.19
C PRO A 7 -2.90 18.61 -1.16
N PHE A 8 -3.51 18.00 -2.19
CA PHE A 8 -2.87 17.90 -3.50
C PHE A 8 -2.56 19.30 -4.05
N ALA A 9 -1.39 19.44 -4.70
CA ALA A 9 -0.83 20.71 -5.19
C ALA A 9 -0.42 21.75 -4.12
N ALA A 10 -0.73 21.52 -2.84
CA ALA A 10 -0.30 22.35 -1.71
C ALA A 10 0.84 21.73 -0.89
N ALA A 11 1.24 20.49 -1.19
CA ALA A 11 2.35 19.83 -0.52
C ALA A 11 3.67 20.53 -0.82
N ASP A 12 4.47 20.77 0.23
CA ASP A 12 5.79 21.38 0.11
C ASP A 12 6.73 20.53 -0.75
N ALA A 13 7.64 21.18 -1.46
CA ALA A 13 8.66 20.50 -2.25
C ALA A 13 9.68 19.77 -1.34
N ILE A 14 9.99 18.53 -1.68
CA ILE A 14 11.04 17.75 -1.01
C ILE A 14 12.40 18.23 -1.53
N ALA A 15 13.06 19.09 -0.76
CA ALA A 15 14.35 19.69 -1.13
C ALA A 15 15.56 18.98 -0.49
N GLU A 16 15.33 18.12 0.50
CA GLU A 16 16.36 17.40 1.26
C GLU A 16 15.96 15.93 1.43
N ALA A 17 16.92 15.09 1.85
CA ALA A 17 16.67 13.67 2.06
C ALA A 17 15.70 13.45 3.23
N ILE A 18 14.69 12.61 3.00
CA ILE A 18 13.68 12.26 4.00
C ILE A 18 14.03 10.90 4.62
N PRO A 19 14.18 10.80 5.95
CA PRO A 19 14.55 9.54 6.61
C PRO A 19 13.42 8.50 6.65
N ASP A 20 12.17 8.96 6.50
CA ASP A 20 10.98 8.09 6.50
C ASP A 20 10.01 8.52 5.38
N THR A 21 8.94 9.26 5.69
CA THR A 21 7.93 9.70 4.72
C THR A 21 7.64 11.19 4.80
N ALA A 22 7.40 11.83 3.65
CA ALA A 22 6.99 13.24 3.53
C ALA A 22 6.10 13.45 2.29
N GLY A 23 5.44 14.60 2.22
CA GLY A 23 4.52 14.95 1.12
C GLY A 23 3.06 14.73 1.51
N VAL A 24 2.26 14.19 0.58
CA VAL A 24 0.84 13.94 0.85
C VAL A 24 0.69 12.73 1.79
N PRO A 25 -0.01 12.88 2.93
CA PRO A 25 -0.25 11.75 3.82
C PRO A 25 -1.10 10.68 3.12
N PHE A 26 -0.87 9.43 3.50
CA PHE A 26 -1.64 8.28 3.07
C PHE A 26 -1.84 7.33 4.25
N GLU A 27 -2.93 6.57 4.21
CA GLU A 27 -3.19 5.52 5.20
C GLU A 27 -2.53 4.21 4.75
N THR A 28 -1.70 3.63 5.61
CA THR A 28 -1.12 2.30 5.41
C THR A 28 -2.04 1.21 5.97
N ILE A 29 -1.99 0.03 5.36
CA ILE A 29 -2.67 -1.17 5.88
C ILE A 29 -1.61 -2.07 6.48
N ALA A 30 -1.38 -1.97 7.80
CA ALA A 30 -0.28 -2.65 8.49
C ALA A 30 -0.27 -4.18 8.34
N ALA A 31 -1.43 -4.80 8.07
CA ALA A 31 -1.53 -6.24 7.87
C ALA A 31 -0.97 -6.73 6.52
N LEU A 32 -0.76 -5.83 5.53
CA LEU A 32 -0.34 -6.19 4.18
C LEU A 32 1.18 -6.01 4.00
N GLU A 33 1.96 -6.89 4.61
CA GLU A 33 3.42 -6.93 4.48
C GLU A 33 3.86 -7.90 3.37
N GLY A 34 4.94 -7.58 2.67
CA GLY A 34 5.55 -8.50 1.69
C GLY A 34 4.69 -8.79 0.44
N VAL A 35 3.66 -7.98 0.18
CA VAL A 35 2.81 -8.09 -1.00
C VAL A 35 3.62 -7.73 -2.25
N GLN A 36 3.71 -8.66 -3.19
CA GLN A 36 4.38 -8.49 -4.49
C GLN A 36 3.39 -8.09 -5.58
N GLN A 37 2.16 -8.60 -5.49
CA GLN A 37 1.07 -8.27 -6.41
C GLN A 37 -0.25 -8.20 -5.64
N LEU A 38 -1.08 -7.23 -6.00
CA LEU A 38 -2.44 -7.06 -5.51
C LEU A 38 -3.34 -6.84 -6.72
N ASP A 39 -4.38 -7.67 -6.85
CA ASP A 39 -5.39 -7.53 -7.91
C ASP A 39 -6.79 -7.59 -7.31
N LYS A 40 -7.77 -7.01 -8.00
CA LYS A 40 -9.17 -7.05 -7.58
C LYS A 40 -9.74 -8.44 -7.87
N LEU A 41 -10.23 -9.11 -6.83
CA LEU A 41 -10.94 -10.38 -6.98
C LEU A 41 -12.43 -10.12 -7.22
N ASP A 42 -13.05 -9.32 -6.34
CA ASP A 42 -14.43 -8.85 -6.46
C ASP A 42 -14.60 -7.48 -5.77
N ASP A 43 -15.83 -7.03 -5.57
CA ASP A 43 -16.13 -5.71 -4.97
C ASP A 43 -15.76 -5.62 -3.48
N SER A 44 -15.57 -6.75 -2.81
CA SER A 44 -15.26 -6.86 -1.39
C SER A 44 -13.89 -7.48 -1.08
N GLN A 45 -13.25 -8.10 -2.08
CA GLN A 45 -12.00 -8.84 -1.90
C GLN A 45 -10.94 -8.52 -2.96
N ALA A 46 -9.69 -8.64 -2.55
CA ALA A 46 -8.50 -8.61 -3.40
C ALA A 46 -7.79 -9.97 -3.36
N MET A 47 -7.19 -10.33 -4.49
CA MET A 47 -6.21 -11.41 -4.60
C MET A 47 -4.81 -10.84 -4.37
N LEU A 48 -4.01 -11.51 -3.55
CA LEU A 48 -2.68 -11.10 -3.14
C LEU A 48 -1.67 -12.20 -3.45
N LEU A 49 -0.51 -11.81 -3.95
CA LEU A 49 0.67 -12.66 -4.03
C LEU A 49 1.69 -12.15 -3.01
N VAL A 50 1.92 -12.94 -1.96
CA VAL A 50 2.75 -12.54 -0.80
C VAL A 50 4.04 -13.36 -0.79
N ALA A 51 5.18 -12.71 -0.54
CA ALA A 51 6.45 -13.39 -0.37
C ALA A 51 6.45 -14.21 0.93
N ALA A 52 6.65 -15.52 0.82
CA ALA A 52 6.78 -16.42 1.96
C ALA A 52 8.24 -16.49 2.46
N ALA A 53 8.41 -16.83 3.73
CA ALA A 53 9.72 -17.15 4.27
C ALA A 53 10.37 -18.30 3.48
N GLY A 54 11.59 -18.08 2.98
CA GLY A 54 12.31 -19.07 2.15
C GLY A 54 12.14 -18.90 0.64
N GLY A 55 11.55 -17.80 0.18
CA GLY A 55 11.51 -17.44 -1.25
C GLY A 55 10.36 -18.05 -2.05
N GLY A 56 9.40 -18.71 -1.37
CA GLY A 56 8.14 -19.12 -1.96
C GLY A 56 7.16 -17.95 -2.12
N LEU A 57 6.04 -18.20 -2.80
CA LEU A 57 4.95 -17.23 -2.96
C LEU A 57 3.65 -17.87 -2.46
N ASN A 58 2.91 -17.14 -1.61
CA ASN A 58 1.58 -17.51 -1.15
C ASN A 58 0.55 -16.74 -1.96
N LEU A 59 -0.51 -17.42 -2.39
CA LEU A 59 -1.68 -16.81 -2.99
C LEU A 59 -2.77 -16.69 -1.93
N GLU A 60 -3.21 -15.47 -1.64
CA GLU A 60 -4.12 -15.16 -0.53
C GLU A 60 -5.27 -14.26 -1.01
N ALA A 61 -6.42 -14.33 -0.33
CA ALA A 61 -7.52 -13.39 -0.52
C ALA A 61 -7.68 -12.52 0.74
N ALA A 62 -7.79 -11.20 0.57
CA ALA A 62 -8.03 -10.27 1.68
C ALA A 62 -9.21 -9.34 1.39
N ALA A 63 -9.88 -8.90 2.45
CA ALA A 63 -10.96 -7.93 2.33
C ALA A 63 -10.43 -6.56 1.87
N LEU A 64 -11.15 -5.93 0.95
CA LEU A 64 -10.90 -4.55 0.55
C LEU A 64 -11.47 -3.58 1.61
N PRO A 65 -10.73 -2.52 1.99
CA PRO A 65 -11.20 -1.48 2.90
C PRO A 65 -12.05 -0.38 2.23
#